data_AF-A0A0M0JD97-F1
#
_entry.id   AF-A0A0M0JD97-F1
#
_cell.length_a   1.000
_cell.length_b   1.000
_cell.length_c   1.000
_cell.angle_alpha   90.00
_cell.angle_beta   90.00
_cell.angle_gamma   90.00
#
_symmetry.space_group_name_H-M   'P 1'
#
loop_
_entity.id
_entity.type
_entity.pdbx_description
1 polymer ?
#
loop_
_entity_poly.entity_id
_entity_poly.type
_entity_poly.pdbx_seq_one_letter_code
_entity_poly.pdbx_strand_id
1 'polypeptide(L)'
;MLTSLRWLNPEAMLREFASMLTEQLDLRVEASNLERFRAAFPPSAEHARHGKPCPLVAFPEPMAPFVSREVLVESFVHGRPFLEWAAELPRGSPEGRRVCADGIDAVLQMIFLDNFVHGDLHPGNIFVAEGPTGDPTDVQLTFLDAGIAVRYPVADHETLFNVLLSFIQYDGARAARMMAERSPAPSELRDLDGFCAKIQTMVELARDSPTFFDQIGDFISIICEAACEHRVKMDCTFASIALAIKVVEGTVIQVDPTADVAPRAKKVVVREHLRRKGRVLLGVGRSQETGDLLDHEAQANEDRLLLAAKERADRGETKANFNIRDEFRARHPKRG
;
A
#
# COMPACT_ATOMS: atom_id res chain seq x y z
N MET A 1 31.45 -4.63 -7.27
CA MET A 1 30.36 -4.38 -6.30
C MET A 1 29.89 -2.92 -6.27
N LEU A 2 30.76 -1.91 -6.27
CA LEU A 2 30.31 -0.49 -6.23
C LEU A 2 29.67 0.01 -7.54
N THR A 3 30.05 -0.52 -8.71
CA THR A 3 29.52 -0.09 -10.02
C THR A 3 28.11 -0.58 -10.33
N SER A 4 27.61 -1.64 -9.66
CA SER A 4 26.25 -2.14 -9.85
C SER A 4 25.22 -1.34 -9.04
N LEU A 5 25.60 -0.79 -7.89
CA LEU A 5 24.70 0.02 -7.04
C LEU A 5 24.19 1.29 -7.74
N ARG A 6 24.90 1.81 -8.74
CA ARG A 6 24.46 3.00 -9.51
C ARG A 6 23.07 2.84 -10.13
N TRP A 7 22.67 1.61 -10.46
CA TRP A 7 21.36 1.31 -11.04
C TRP A 7 20.23 1.40 -10.02
N LEU A 8 20.56 1.39 -8.73
CA LEU A 8 19.62 1.66 -7.62
C LEU A 8 19.55 3.14 -7.25
N ASN A 9 20.21 4.01 -8.02
CA ASN A 9 20.16 5.47 -7.88
C ASN A 9 20.51 6.05 -6.47
N PRO A 10 21.62 5.63 -5.85
CA PRO A 10 21.96 6.01 -4.47
C PRO A 10 22.19 7.51 -4.27
N GLU A 11 22.64 8.23 -5.29
CA GLU A 11 22.83 9.69 -5.21
C GLU A 11 21.51 10.46 -5.13
N ALA A 12 20.46 9.98 -5.81
CA ALA A 12 19.13 10.56 -5.68
C ALA A 12 18.54 10.23 -4.31
N MET A 13 18.70 8.98 -3.87
CA MET A 13 18.28 8.53 -2.54
C MET A 13 18.93 9.35 -1.42
N LEU A 14 20.23 9.67 -1.53
CA LEU A 14 20.94 10.51 -0.58
C LEU A 14 20.43 11.96 -0.57
N ARG A 15 20.10 12.51 -1.74
CA ARG A 15 19.52 13.87 -1.85
C ARG A 15 18.13 13.93 -1.24
N GLU A 16 17.30 12.93 -1.49
CA GLU A 16 15.99 12.77 -0.83
C GLU A 16 16.16 12.70 0.68
N PHE A 17 17.10 11.87 1.16
CA PHE A 17 17.40 11.75 2.58
C PHE A 17 17.81 13.08 3.23
N ALA A 18 18.70 13.85 2.58
CA ALA A 18 19.10 15.17 3.07
C ALA A 18 17.94 16.18 3.10
N SER A 19 17.03 16.11 2.11
CA SER A 19 15.82 16.94 2.09
C SER A 19 14.90 16.60 3.27
N MET A 20 14.67 15.30 3.51
CA MET A 20 13.83 14.81 4.62
C MET A 20 14.36 15.27 5.98
N LEU A 21 15.69 15.19 6.21
CA LEU A 21 16.30 15.68 7.46
C LEU A 21 16.12 17.19 7.66
N THR A 22 16.07 17.97 6.57
CA THR A 22 15.88 19.42 6.66
C THR A 22 14.44 19.76 7.01
N GLU A 23 13.47 18.99 6.49
CA GLU A 23 12.04 19.15 6.81
C GLU A 23 11.74 18.86 8.28
N GLN A 24 12.50 17.96 8.92
CA GLN A 24 12.38 17.68 10.36
C GLN A 24 12.85 18.83 11.27
N LEU A 25 13.49 19.89 10.76
CA LEU A 25 13.90 21.05 11.56
C LEU A 25 12.76 22.05 11.83
N ASP A 26 11.56 21.77 11.34
CA ASP A 26 10.38 22.58 11.58
C ASP A 26 9.21 21.70 12.02
N LEU A 27 8.99 21.61 13.34
CA LEU A 27 7.96 20.74 13.92
C LEU A 27 6.51 21.14 13.55
N ARG A 28 6.32 22.29 12.90
CA ARG A 28 5.03 22.64 12.29
C ARG A 28 4.70 21.74 11.11
N VAL A 29 5.70 21.21 10.42
CA VAL A 29 5.54 20.25 9.31
C VAL A 29 4.97 18.95 9.86
N GLU A 30 5.55 18.42 10.93
CA GLU A 30 5.05 17.23 11.62
C GLU A 30 3.61 17.43 12.12
N ALA A 31 3.32 18.56 12.77
CA ALA A 31 1.96 18.89 13.20
C ALA A 31 0.96 18.87 12.02
N SER A 32 1.32 19.48 10.88
CA SER A 32 0.47 19.46 9.68
C SER A 32 0.31 18.05 9.11
N ASN A 33 1.35 17.22 9.16
CA ASN A 33 1.27 15.83 8.72
C ASN A 33 0.35 15.02 9.63
N LEU A 34 0.45 15.17 10.95
CA LEU A 34 -0.45 14.56 11.93
C LEU A 34 -1.92 14.93 11.67
N GLU A 35 -2.22 16.21 11.45
CA GLU A 35 -3.58 16.65 11.09
C GLU A 35 -4.10 15.96 9.82
N ARG A 36 -3.25 15.82 8.80
CA ARG A 36 -3.62 15.16 7.54
C ARG A 36 -3.84 13.66 7.73
N PHE A 37 -3.01 13.00 8.52
CA PHE A 37 -3.20 11.59 8.85
C PHE A 37 -4.49 11.38 9.67
N ARG A 38 -4.77 12.23 10.67
CA ARG A 38 -6.02 12.19 11.43
C ARG A 38 -7.25 12.38 10.55
N ALA A 39 -7.17 13.25 9.55
CA ALA A 39 -8.26 13.43 8.59
C ALA A 39 -8.46 12.21 7.67
N ALA A 40 -7.39 11.48 7.35
CA ALA A 40 -7.44 10.24 6.55
C ALA A 40 -7.86 9.01 7.39
N PHE A 41 -7.58 9.03 8.70
CA PHE A 41 -7.90 7.97 9.66
C PHE A 41 -8.76 8.52 10.82
N PRO A 42 -9.99 9.00 10.55
CA PRO A 42 -10.81 9.65 11.56
C PRO A 42 -11.29 8.66 12.64
N PRO A 43 -11.30 9.00 13.93
CA PRO A 43 -11.49 8.05 15.04
C PRO A 43 -12.63 7.04 14.90
N SER A 44 -12.44 5.85 15.48
CA SER A 44 -13.34 4.68 15.42
C SER A 44 -14.81 4.93 15.71
N ALA A 45 -15.13 5.91 16.57
CA ALA A 45 -16.53 6.28 16.87
C ALA A 45 -17.27 6.87 15.65
N GLU A 46 -16.55 7.45 14.70
CA GLU A 46 -17.10 8.04 13.48
C GLU A 46 -17.27 6.97 12.38
N HIS A 47 -16.30 6.06 12.22
CA HIS A 47 -16.41 4.91 11.30
C HIS A 47 -17.54 3.94 11.65
N ALA A 48 -17.74 3.66 12.95
CA ALA A 48 -18.84 2.81 13.43
C ALA A 48 -20.23 3.35 13.04
N ARG A 49 -20.37 4.67 12.85
CA ARG A 49 -21.63 5.31 12.42
C ARG A 49 -21.92 5.15 10.93
N HIS A 50 -20.91 4.87 10.12
CA HIS A 50 -21.01 4.79 8.65
C HIS A 50 -20.91 3.36 8.10
N GLY A 51 -20.93 2.33 8.96
CA GLY A 51 -20.83 0.92 8.52
C GLY A 51 -19.49 0.56 7.87
N LYS A 52 -18.49 1.44 7.98
CA LYS A 52 -17.10 1.20 7.54
C LYS A 52 -16.36 0.50 8.69
N PRO A 53 -15.47 -0.48 8.43
CA PRO A 53 -14.61 -1.01 9.48
C PRO A 53 -13.88 0.15 10.17
N CYS A 54 -13.86 0.18 11.51
CA CYS A 54 -13.18 1.21 12.31
C CYS A 54 -11.77 1.49 11.77
N PRO A 55 -11.21 2.72 11.86
CA PRO A 55 -9.78 2.85 11.67
C PRO A 55 -9.13 2.26 12.91
N LEU A 56 -8.48 1.15 12.67
CA LEU A 56 -7.73 0.39 13.65
C LEU A 56 -6.42 1.10 14.01
N VAL A 57 -6.16 2.26 13.38
CA VAL A 57 -5.00 3.12 13.57
C VAL A 57 -5.42 4.54 13.93
N ALA A 58 -4.74 5.13 14.90
CA ALA A 58 -4.87 6.52 15.31
C ALA A 58 -3.54 7.28 15.17
N PHE A 59 -3.62 8.60 15.29
CA PHE A 59 -2.47 9.51 15.28
C PHE A 59 -2.66 10.58 16.38
N PRO A 60 -1.57 11.00 17.06
CA PRO A 60 -1.62 12.08 18.06
C PRO A 60 -2.22 13.38 17.52
N GLU A 61 -2.93 14.11 18.37
CA GLU A 61 -3.52 15.40 18.07
C GLU A 61 -2.55 16.54 18.43
N PRO A 62 -2.04 17.32 17.46
CA PRO A 62 -1.28 18.53 17.75
C PRO A 62 -2.12 19.54 18.54
N MET A 63 -1.59 20.06 19.64
CA MET A 63 -2.31 20.96 20.54
C MET A 63 -2.00 22.42 20.23
N ALA A 64 -2.86 23.09 19.45
CA ALA A 64 -2.77 24.54 19.27
C ALA A 64 -3.09 25.27 20.60
N PRO A 65 -2.38 26.36 20.97
CA PRO A 65 -1.36 27.09 20.22
C PRO A 65 0.10 26.63 20.47
N PHE A 66 0.32 25.47 21.08
CA PHE A 66 1.64 24.98 21.50
C PHE A 66 2.42 24.26 20.38
N VAL A 67 2.23 24.73 19.14
CA VAL A 67 2.91 24.23 17.94
C VAL A 67 3.76 25.36 17.38
N SER A 68 5.06 25.13 17.30
CA SER A 68 6.06 26.08 16.81
C SER A 68 7.13 25.34 16.02
N ARG A 69 8.11 26.08 15.48
CA ARG A 69 9.21 25.47 14.73
C ARG A 69 10.05 24.52 15.58
N GLU A 70 10.25 24.84 16.87
CA GLU A 70 11.18 24.16 17.76
C GLU A 70 10.48 23.26 18.80
N VAL A 71 9.18 23.44 18.99
CA VAL A 71 8.37 22.70 19.97
C VAL A 71 7.04 22.30 19.35
N LEU A 72 6.70 21.01 19.43
CA LEU A 72 5.39 20.44 19.15
C LEU A 72 4.86 19.80 20.44
N VAL A 73 3.70 20.28 20.91
CA VAL A 73 2.92 19.61 21.96
C VAL A 73 1.73 18.93 21.31
N GLU A 74 1.49 17.67 21.67
CA GLU A 74 0.44 16.83 21.12
C GLU A 74 -0.23 15.98 22.21
N SER A 75 -1.35 15.33 21.87
CA SER A 75 -2.06 14.44 22.78
C SER A 75 -1.17 13.28 23.22
N PHE A 76 -1.17 12.99 24.52
CA PHE A 76 -0.44 11.85 25.06
C PHE A 76 -1.09 10.53 24.65
N VAL A 77 -0.28 9.60 24.13
CA VAL A 77 -0.73 8.25 23.76
C VAL A 77 -0.54 7.32 24.95
N HIS A 78 -1.66 6.93 25.57
CA HIS A 78 -1.70 5.91 26.61
C HIS A 78 -1.60 4.52 25.99
N GLY A 79 -0.37 4.11 25.65
CA GLY A 79 -0.11 2.82 25.03
C GLY A 79 1.28 2.31 25.33
N ARG A 80 1.62 1.19 24.70
CA ARG A 80 2.90 0.52 24.83
C ARG A 80 3.60 0.44 23.48
N PRO A 81 4.94 0.48 23.43
CA PRO A 81 5.67 0.21 22.19
C PRO A 81 5.25 -1.14 21.60
N PHE A 82 5.05 -1.18 20.28
CA PHE A 82 4.48 -2.35 19.60
C PHE A 82 5.23 -3.65 19.88
N LEU A 83 6.58 -3.62 19.83
CA LEU A 83 7.39 -4.82 20.08
C LEU A 83 7.34 -5.28 21.54
N GLU A 84 7.20 -4.36 22.49
CA GLU A 84 7.05 -4.72 23.91
C GLU A 84 5.69 -5.35 24.17
N TRP A 85 4.62 -4.78 23.60
CA TRP A 85 3.28 -5.36 23.66
C TRP A 85 3.25 -6.75 22.98
N ALA A 86 3.84 -6.88 21.80
CA ALA A 86 3.85 -8.13 21.05
C ALA A 86 4.66 -9.24 21.74
N ALA A 87 5.70 -8.89 22.52
CA ALA A 87 6.53 -9.84 23.24
C ALA A 87 5.79 -10.59 24.35
N GLU A 88 4.67 -10.06 24.84
CA GLU A 88 3.82 -10.71 25.86
C GLU A 88 2.81 -11.69 25.27
N LEU A 89 2.58 -11.60 23.96
CA LEU A 89 1.66 -12.48 23.27
C LEU A 89 2.38 -13.75 22.78
N PRO A 90 1.71 -14.92 22.83
CA PRO A 90 2.18 -16.07 22.08
C PRO A 90 2.31 -15.70 20.59
N ARG A 91 3.41 -16.12 19.95
CA ARG A 91 3.59 -15.92 18.51
C ARG A 91 2.41 -16.52 17.74
N GLY A 92 1.88 -15.75 16.78
CA GLY A 92 0.68 -16.13 16.05
C GLY A 92 -0.59 -16.21 16.92
N SER A 93 -0.68 -15.43 18.00
CA SER A 93 -1.95 -15.28 18.73
C SER A 93 -3.03 -14.64 17.84
N PRO A 94 -4.32 -14.96 18.04
CA PRO A 94 -5.41 -14.33 17.29
C PRO A 94 -5.39 -12.79 17.40
N GLU A 95 -5.03 -12.28 18.58
CA GLU A 95 -4.91 -10.85 18.85
C GLU A 95 -3.74 -10.22 18.08
N GLY A 96 -2.54 -10.79 18.18
CA GLY A 96 -1.37 -10.32 17.42
C GLY A 96 -1.62 -10.33 15.92
N ARG A 97 -2.27 -11.39 15.40
CA ARG A 97 -2.67 -11.47 13.99
C ARG A 97 -3.63 -10.36 13.57
N ARG A 98 -4.61 -10.03 14.40
CA ARG A 98 -5.57 -8.95 14.15
C ARG A 98 -4.84 -7.60 14.08
N VAL A 99 -4.04 -7.28 15.09
CA VAL A 99 -3.30 -6.01 15.14
C VAL A 99 -2.31 -5.88 13.97
N CYS A 100 -1.59 -6.95 13.61
CA CYS A 100 -0.72 -6.93 12.43
C CYS A 100 -1.50 -6.72 11.13
N ALA A 101 -2.64 -7.38 10.99
CA ALA A 101 -3.54 -7.20 9.85
C ALA A 101 -4.00 -5.75 9.71
N ASP A 102 -4.35 -5.13 10.82
CA ASP A 102 -4.81 -3.74 10.90
C ASP A 102 -3.71 -2.77 10.48
N GLY A 103 -2.48 -3.00 10.94
CA GLY A 103 -1.30 -2.22 10.55
C GLY A 103 -0.99 -2.36 9.06
N ILE A 104 -1.05 -3.58 8.50
CA ILE A 104 -0.88 -3.82 7.06
C ILE A 104 -1.92 -3.05 6.26
N ASP A 105 -3.20 -3.14 6.64
CA ASP A 105 -4.29 -2.49 5.92
C ASP A 105 -4.11 -0.95 5.93
N ALA A 106 -3.69 -0.36 7.05
CA ALA A 106 -3.41 1.07 7.14
C ALA A 106 -2.24 1.51 6.24
N VAL A 107 -1.15 0.74 6.20
CA VAL A 107 0.00 1.03 5.32
C VAL A 107 -0.40 0.93 3.85
N LEU A 108 -1.15 -0.11 3.48
CA LEU A 108 -1.65 -0.26 2.11
C LEU A 108 -2.61 0.87 1.72
N GLN A 109 -3.43 1.36 2.65
CA GLN A 109 -4.28 2.53 2.45
C GLN A 109 -3.44 3.79 2.19
N MET A 110 -2.48 4.10 3.07
CA MET A 110 -1.58 5.25 2.93
C MET A 110 -0.87 5.26 1.57
N ILE A 111 -0.38 4.10 1.14
CA ILE A 111 0.31 3.93 -0.13
C ILE A 111 -0.66 4.03 -1.29
N PHE A 112 -1.70 3.18 -1.39
CA PHE A 112 -2.47 3.02 -2.64
C PHE A 112 -3.70 3.90 -2.75
N LEU A 113 -4.29 4.29 -1.64
CA LEU A 113 -5.55 5.03 -1.61
C LEU A 113 -5.30 6.52 -1.39
N ASP A 114 -4.51 6.88 -0.39
CA ASP A 114 -4.33 8.27 0.03
C ASP A 114 -3.17 8.99 -0.69
N ASN A 115 -2.23 8.20 -1.22
CA ASN A 115 -0.94 8.68 -1.76
C ASN A 115 -0.29 9.67 -0.77
N PHE A 116 -0.27 9.27 0.50
CA PHE A 116 0.33 10.01 1.59
C PHE A 116 0.86 9.00 2.59
N VAL A 117 2.17 8.79 2.54
CA VAL A 117 2.83 7.66 3.17
C VAL A 117 3.64 8.16 4.35
N HIS A 118 3.51 7.49 5.49
CA HIS A 118 4.40 7.65 6.61
C HIS A 118 5.80 7.18 6.22
N GLY A 119 6.75 8.12 6.11
CA GLY A 119 8.07 7.86 5.54
C GLY A 119 9.01 7.10 6.46
N ASP A 120 8.74 7.09 7.77
CA ASP A 120 9.56 6.41 8.77
C ASP A 120 8.74 5.53 9.74
N LEU A 121 7.85 4.69 9.18
CA LEU A 121 6.99 3.82 9.99
C LEU A 121 7.70 2.53 10.40
N HIS A 122 8.67 2.64 11.31
CA HIS A 122 9.34 1.50 11.93
C HIS A 122 8.65 1.12 13.26
N PRO A 123 8.93 -0.06 13.85
CA PRO A 123 8.24 -0.51 15.07
C PRO A 123 8.32 0.42 16.28
N GLY A 124 9.31 1.31 16.32
CA GLY A 124 9.49 2.29 17.41
C GLY A 124 8.49 3.44 17.35
N ASN A 125 7.95 3.71 16.15
CA ASN A 125 6.91 4.70 15.91
C ASN A 125 5.50 4.09 15.95
N ILE A 126 5.38 2.85 16.43
CA ILE A 126 4.09 2.14 16.52
C ILE A 126 3.83 1.82 17.99
N PHE A 127 2.72 2.34 18.49
CA PHE A 127 2.21 2.05 19.82
C PHE A 127 0.92 1.23 19.72
N VAL A 128 0.67 0.43 20.75
CA VAL A 128 -0.61 -0.26 20.95
C VAL A 128 -1.26 0.35 22.18
N ALA A 129 -2.41 0.97 21.98
CA ALA A 129 -3.22 1.60 23.01
C ALA A 129 -4.50 0.79 23.26
N GLU A 130 -5.14 1.02 24.41
CA GLU A 130 -6.46 0.47 24.68
C GLU A 130 -7.48 1.03 23.68
N GLY A 131 -8.33 0.16 23.17
CA GLY A 131 -9.38 0.50 22.23
C GLY A 131 -10.55 1.25 22.89
N PRO A 132 -11.41 1.88 22.09
CA PRO A 132 -12.46 2.76 22.57
C PRO A 132 -13.57 2.05 23.36
N THR A 133 -13.63 0.71 23.32
CA THR A 133 -14.67 -0.05 24.04
C THR A 133 -14.35 -0.25 25.52
N GLY A 134 -13.09 -0.04 25.94
CA GLY A 134 -12.61 -0.33 27.30
C GLY A 134 -12.49 -1.83 27.61
N ASP A 135 -12.69 -2.71 26.63
CA ASP A 135 -12.34 -4.12 26.73
C ASP A 135 -10.81 -4.27 26.64
N PRO A 136 -10.14 -4.96 27.57
CA PRO A 136 -8.68 -5.19 27.51
C PRO A 136 -8.19 -5.88 26.23
N THR A 137 -9.08 -6.56 25.51
CA THR A 137 -8.79 -7.24 24.25
C THR A 137 -9.07 -6.38 23.01
N ASP A 138 -9.71 -5.22 23.18
CA ASP A 138 -9.87 -4.19 22.17
C ASP A 138 -8.64 -3.29 22.25
N VAL A 139 -7.80 -3.34 21.23
CA VAL A 139 -6.57 -2.56 21.16
C VAL A 139 -6.52 -1.82 19.84
N GLN A 140 -5.95 -0.64 19.86
CA GLN A 140 -5.80 0.25 18.71
C GLN A 140 -4.33 0.53 18.46
N LEU A 141 -3.90 0.49 17.19
CA LEU A 141 -2.59 0.96 16.79
C LEU A 141 -2.56 2.49 16.84
N THR A 142 -1.46 3.07 17.30
CA THR A 142 -1.21 4.50 17.17
C THR A 142 0.13 4.70 16.50
N PHE A 143 0.14 5.42 15.38
CA PHE A 143 1.38 5.77 14.69
C PHE A 143 1.85 7.13 15.18
N LEU A 144 3.11 7.17 15.62
CA LEU A 144 3.81 8.34 16.14
C LEU A 144 4.80 8.86 15.11
N ASP A 145 5.36 10.05 15.33
CA ASP A 145 6.41 10.67 14.50
C ASP A 145 6.01 10.75 13.02
N ALA A 146 5.12 11.70 12.72
CA ALA A 146 4.78 12.03 11.34
C ALA A 146 5.74 13.07 10.75
N GLY A 147 6.96 13.21 11.28
CA GLY A 147 7.95 14.18 10.82
C GLY A 147 8.36 13.95 9.38
N ILE A 148 8.37 12.69 8.94
CA ILE A 148 8.62 12.31 7.55
C ILE A 148 7.33 11.74 6.96
N ALA A 149 6.74 12.47 6.03
CA ALA A 149 5.59 12.00 5.25
C ALA A 149 5.79 12.32 3.77
N VAL A 150 5.58 11.32 2.91
CA VAL A 150 5.85 11.41 1.48
C VAL A 150 4.55 11.42 0.69
N ARG A 151 4.44 12.35 -0.25
CA ARG A 151 3.39 12.35 -1.29
C ARG A 151 4.06 12.27 -2.65
N TYR A 152 3.74 11.24 -3.41
CA TYR A 152 4.32 11.06 -4.74
C TYR A 152 3.54 11.87 -5.79
N PRO A 153 4.20 12.35 -6.85
CA PRO A 153 3.50 12.92 -8.00
C PRO A 153 2.45 11.94 -8.52
N VAL A 154 1.29 12.45 -8.92
CA VAL A 154 0.13 11.61 -9.33
C VAL A 154 0.52 10.62 -10.43
N ALA A 155 1.29 11.05 -11.42
CA ALA A 155 1.72 10.21 -12.52
C ALA A 155 2.65 9.05 -12.07
N ASP A 156 3.48 9.29 -11.05
CA ASP A 156 4.42 8.30 -10.55
C ASP A 156 3.68 7.30 -9.65
N HIS A 157 2.77 7.80 -8.81
CA HIS A 157 1.84 6.97 -8.03
C HIS A 157 0.96 6.08 -8.91
N GLU A 158 0.43 6.61 -10.01
CA GLU A 158 -0.34 5.83 -10.98
C GLU A 158 0.51 4.75 -11.65
N THR A 159 1.75 5.08 -11.99
CA THR A 159 2.66 4.10 -12.60
C THR A 159 2.99 2.98 -11.63
N LEU A 160 3.33 3.30 -10.38
CA LEU A 160 3.52 2.32 -9.31
C LEU A 160 2.28 1.42 -9.15
N PHE A 161 1.09 2.02 -9.06
CA PHE A 161 -0.15 1.27 -8.92
C PHE A 161 -0.34 0.27 -10.08
N ASN A 162 -0.08 0.70 -11.31
CA ASN A 162 -0.18 -0.15 -12.49
C ASN A 162 0.87 -1.26 -12.52
N VAL A 163 2.09 -0.99 -12.05
CA VAL A 163 3.16 -1.99 -11.89
C VAL A 163 2.71 -3.10 -10.94
N LEU A 164 2.19 -2.73 -9.76
CA LEU A 164 1.72 -3.71 -8.78
C LEU A 164 0.48 -4.47 -9.24
N LEU A 165 -0.44 -3.79 -9.92
CA LEU A 165 -1.58 -4.45 -10.56
C LEU A 165 -1.11 -5.51 -11.58
N SER A 166 -0.03 -5.22 -12.32
CA SER A 166 0.52 -6.16 -13.30
C SER A 166 1.17 -7.36 -12.62
N PHE A 167 1.83 -7.17 -11.47
CA PHE A 167 2.30 -8.30 -10.64
C PHE A 167 1.14 -9.18 -10.14
N ILE A 168 0.06 -8.57 -9.65
CA ILE A 168 -1.15 -9.29 -9.23
C ILE A 168 -1.81 -10.08 -10.37
N GLN A 169 -1.71 -9.56 -11.60
CA GLN A 169 -2.21 -10.20 -12.82
C GLN A 169 -1.21 -11.20 -13.42
N TYR A 170 -0.05 -11.37 -12.79
CA TYR A 170 1.05 -12.20 -13.26
C TYR A 170 1.52 -11.82 -14.68
N ASP A 171 1.50 -10.52 -15.00
CA ASP A 171 2.02 -9.91 -16.21
C ASP A 171 3.31 -9.15 -15.89
N GLY A 172 4.38 -9.91 -15.62
CA GLY A 172 5.68 -9.39 -15.21
C GLY A 172 6.38 -8.65 -16.35
N ALA A 173 6.18 -9.07 -17.60
CA ALA A 173 6.71 -8.37 -18.76
C ALA A 173 6.15 -6.94 -18.88
N ARG A 174 4.85 -6.74 -18.61
CA ARG A 174 4.26 -5.40 -18.60
C ARG A 174 4.73 -4.57 -17.40
N ALA A 175 4.85 -5.18 -16.22
CA ALA A 175 5.42 -4.53 -15.03
C ALA A 175 6.83 -3.99 -15.32
N ALA A 176 7.69 -4.84 -15.89
CA ALA A 176 9.06 -4.51 -16.27
C ALA A 176 9.14 -3.37 -17.29
N ARG A 177 8.29 -3.38 -18.32
CA ARG A 177 8.22 -2.27 -19.29
C ARG A 177 7.88 -0.93 -18.63
N MET A 178 6.87 -0.89 -17.76
CA MET A 178 6.49 0.34 -17.07
C MET A 178 7.61 0.85 -16.13
N MET A 179 8.31 -0.06 -15.45
CA MET A 179 9.50 0.30 -14.65
C MET A 179 10.61 0.89 -15.52
N ALA A 180 10.88 0.28 -16.67
CA ALA A 180 11.90 0.74 -17.61
C ALA A 180 11.55 2.07 -18.28
N GLU A 181 10.28 2.28 -18.65
CA GLU A 181 9.77 3.54 -19.23
C GLU A 181 9.90 4.72 -18.26
N ARG A 182 9.82 4.46 -16.96
CA ARG A 182 10.05 5.44 -15.89
C ARG A 182 11.49 5.51 -15.40
N SER A 183 12.41 4.75 -16.02
CA SER A 183 13.83 4.81 -15.67
C SER A 183 14.34 6.24 -15.80
N PRO A 184 15.00 6.82 -14.79
CA PRO A 184 15.60 8.15 -14.89
C PRO A 184 16.74 8.24 -15.93
N ALA A 185 17.24 7.10 -16.41
CA ALA A 185 18.30 7.01 -17.42
C ALA A 185 17.92 6.03 -18.54
N PRO A 186 16.93 6.36 -19.39
CA PRO A 186 16.42 5.45 -20.41
C PRO A 186 17.47 5.14 -21.49
N SER A 187 18.42 6.06 -21.74
CA SER A 187 19.54 5.87 -22.67
C SER A 187 20.59 4.86 -22.19
N GLU A 188 20.60 4.51 -20.90
CA GLU A 188 21.55 3.56 -20.34
C GLU A 188 21.01 2.12 -20.29
N LEU A 189 19.72 1.96 -20.59
CA LEU A 189 19.06 0.67 -20.66
C LEU A 189 19.69 -0.17 -21.77
N ARG A 190 20.15 -1.37 -21.42
CA ARG A 190 20.87 -2.25 -22.36
C ARG A 190 19.98 -3.32 -22.96
N ASP A 191 19.10 -3.90 -22.14
CA ASP A 191 18.39 -5.12 -22.47
C ASP A 191 16.99 -5.13 -21.85
N LEU A 192 16.03 -4.51 -22.55
CA LEU A 192 14.64 -4.44 -22.08
C LEU A 192 13.99 -5.82 -22.11
N ASP A 193 14.26 -6.60 -23.15
CA ASP A 193 13.64 -7.90 -23.36
C ASP A 193 14.11 -8.90 -22.31
N GLY A 194 15.40 -8.92 -21.97
CA GLY A 194 15.93 -9.73 -20.88
C GLY A 194 15.37 -9.32 -19.52
N PHE A 195 15.26 -8.01 -19.25
CA PHE A 195 14.61 -7.53 -18.02
C PHE A 195 13.15 -7.99 -17.96
N CYS A 196 12.38 -7.82 -19.04
CA CYS A 196 10.99 -8.28 -19.12
C CYS A 196 10.87 -9.79 -18.92
N ALA A 197 11.74 -10.59 -19.55
CA ALA A 197 11.73 -12.04 -19.43
C ALA A 197 12.04 -12.48 -17.99
N LYS A 198 13.05 -11.89 -17.35
CA LYS A 198 13.43 -12.23 -15.97
C LYS A 198 12.32 -11.91 -14.97
N ILE A 199 11.69 -10.74 -15.09
CA ILE A 199 10.54 -10.37 -14.26
C ILE A 199 9.31 -11.25 -14.58
N GLN A 200 9.10 -11.65 -15.84
CA GLN A 200 8.04 -12.57 -16.22
C GLN A 200 8.22 -13.96 -15.58
N THR A 201 9.42 -14.52 -15.63
CA THR A 201 9.73 -15.80 -14.98
C THR A 201 9.48 -15.74 -13.47
N MET A 202 9.82 -14.63 -12.83
CA MET A 202 9.56 -14.41 -11.40
C MET A 202 8.06 -14.51 -11.07
N VAL A 203 7.19 -13.82 -11.81
CA VAL A 203 5.74 -13.86 -11.55
C VAL A 203 5.11 -15.20 -11.92
N GLU A 204 5.68 -15.94 -12.87
CA GLU A 204 5.25 -17.30 -13.21
C GLU A 204 5.59 -18.28 -12.08
N LEU A 205 6.80 -18.21 -11.52
CA LEU A 205 7.19 -18.98 -10.34
C LEU A 205 6.28 -18.68 -9.14
N ALA A 206 5.96 -17.40 -8.91
CA ALA A 206 5.02 -16.98 -7.87
C ALA A 206 3.61 -17.55 -8.06
N ARG A 207 3.18 -17.73 -9.31
CA ARG A 207 1.87 -18.30 -9.66
C ARG A 207 1.81 -19.79 -9.33
N ASP A 208 2.87 -20.52 -9.69
CA ASP A 208 2.90 -21.98 -9.63
C ASP A 208 3.30 -22.51 -8.24
N SER A 209 3.95 -21.68 -7.44
CA SER A 209 4.33 -22.01 -6.07
C SER A 209 3.98 -20.85 -5.13
N PRO A 210 2.79 -20.89 -4.51
CA PRO A 210 2.31 -19.82 -3.62
C PRO A 210 3.25 -19.51 -2.46
N THR A 211 4.07 -20.48 -2.06
CA THR A 211 5.08 -20.33 -0.99
C THR A 211 6.47 -19.92 -1.48
N PHE A 212 6.66 -19.72 -2.79
CA PHE A 212 7.98 -19.39 -3.35
C PHE A 212 8.42 -17.97 -2.99
N PHE A 213 7.46 -17.12 -2.70
CA PHE A 213 7.67 -15.76 -2.21
C PHE A 213 6.81 -15.52 -0.97
N ASP A 214 7.04 -16.30 0.08
CA ASP A 214 6.38 -16.12 1.38
C ASP A 214 6.57 -14.68 1.91
N GLN A 215 7.55 -13.94 1.38
CA GLN A 215 7.85 -12.55 1.72
C GLN A 215 7.99 -11.66 0.48
N ILE A 216 7.41 -10.46 0.52
CA ILE A 216 7.59 -9.39 -0.47
C ILE A 216 9.06 -9.01 -0.62
N GLY A 217 9.87 -9.16 0.44
CA GLY A 217 11.32 -8.93 0.41
C GLY A 217 12.06 -9.71 -0.68
N ASP A 218 11.63 -10.94 -0.99
CA ASP A 218 12.25 -11.77 -2.02
C ASP A 218 11.95 -11.25 -3.42
N PHE A 219 10.71 -10.81 -3.68
CA PHE A 219 10.34 -10.13 -4.94
C PHE A 219 11.18 -8.89 -5.17
N ILE A 220 11.30 -8.02 -4.16
CA ILE A 220 12.07 -6.77 -4.26
C ILE A 220 13.53 -7.08 -4.61
N SER A 221 14.11 -8.10 -3.96
CA SER A 221 15.50 -8.50 -4.20
C SER A 221 15.71 -8.94 -5.65
N ILE A 222 14.84 -9.79 -6.20
CA ILE A 222 14.93 -10.23 -7.60
C ILE A 222 14.74 -9.06 -8.56
N ILE A 223 13.80 -8.14 -8.29
CA ILE A 223 13.60 -6.94 -9.12
C ILE A 223 14.87 -6.08 -9.13
N CYS A 224 15.47 -5.82 -7.97
CA CYS A 224 16.71 -5.04 -7.85
C CYS A 224 17.90 -5.72 -8.56
N GLU A 225 18.03 -7.04 -8.43
CA GLU A 225 19.05 -7.83 -9.13
C GLU A 225 18.86 -7.75 -10.65
N ALA A 226 17.64 -7.94 -11.14
CA ALA A 226 17.31 -7.82 -12.56
C ALA A 226 17.59 -6.40 -13.09
N ALA A 227 17.24 -5.38 -12.31
CA ALA A 227 17.54 -3.99 -12.66
C ALA A 227 19.06 -3.74 -12.79
N CYS A 228 19.85 -4.29 -11.87
CA CYS A 228 21.31 -4.20 -11.91
C CYS A 228 21.92 -4.95 -13.10
N GLU A 229 21.43 -6.15 -13.41
CA GLU A 229 21.91 -7.00 -14.50
C GLU A 229 21.62 -6.40 -15.88
N HIS A 230 20.38 -5.93 -16.09
CA HIS A 230 19.92 -5.40 -17.37
C HIS A 230 20.09 -3.88 -17.51
N ARG A 231 20.71 -3.24 -16.50
CA ARG A 231 21.02 -1.80 -16.48
C ARG A 231 19.78 -0.90 -16.54
N VAL A 232 18.73 -1.30 -15.84
CA VAL A 232 17.54 -0.48 -15.66
C VAL A 232 17.76 0.37 -14.41
N LYS A 233 17.85 1.70 -14.58
CA LYS A 233 17.96 2.60 -13.43
C LYS A 233 16.59 2.71 -12.77
N MET A 234 16.50 2.29 -11.51
CA MET A 234 15.23 2.28 -10.79
C MET A 234 14.82 3.70 -10.36
N ASP A 235 13.52 3.96 -10.44
CA ASP A 235 12.93 5.17 -9.86
C ASP A 235 12.94 5.09 -8.33
N CYS A 236 13.25 6.21 -7.67
CA CYS A 236 13.36 6.28 -6.22
C CYS A 236 12.01 6.04 -5.52
N THR A 237 10.88 6.40 -6.15
CA THR A 237 9.52 6.13 -5.64
C THR A 237 9.25 4.64 -5.48
N PHE A 238 9.70 3.82 -6.43
CA PHE A 238 9.53 2.38 -6.33
C PHE A 238 10.37 1.81 -5.18
N ALA A 239 11.63 2.25 -5.09
CA ALA A 239 12.54 1.79 -4.05
C ALA A 239 12.08 2.19 -2.64
N SER A 240 11.58 3.42 -2.45
CA SER A 240 11.10 3.90 -1.15
C SER A 240 9.88 3.12 -0.67
N ILE A 241 8.93 2.84 -1.56
CA ILE A 241 7.70 2.10 -1.22
C ILE A 241 7.99 0.63 -0.98
N ALA A 242 8.85 0.02 -1.80
CA ALA A 242 9.34 -1.33 -1.58
C ALA A 242 10.00 -1.47 -0.19
N LEU A 243 10.83 -0.50 0.19
CA LEU A 243 11.45 -0.46 1.52
C LEU A 243 10.41 -0.30 2.65
N ALA A 244 9.44 0.60 2.50
CA ALA A 244 8.38 0.81 3.49
C ALA A 244 7.57 -0.47 3.73
N ILE A 245 7.16 -1.17 2.66
CA ILE A 245 6.46 -2.46 2.76
C ILE A 245 7.34 -3.51 3.44
N LYS A 246 8.64 -3.56 3.12
CA LYS A 246 9.59 -4.49 3.72
C LYS A 246 9.77 -4.29 5.23
N VAL A 247 9.84 -3.04 5.69
CA VAL A 247 9.95 -2.71 7.13
C VAL A 247 8.71 -3.20 7.87
N VAL A 248 7.52 -2.97 7.30
CA VAL A 248 6.25 -3.39 7.89
C VAL A 248 6.13 -4.92 7.88
N GLU A 249 6.46 -5.59 6.78
CA GLU A 249 6.50 -7.04 6.69
C GLU A 249 7.45 -7.66 7.73
N GLY A 250 8.68 -7.15 7.85
CA GLY A 250 9.65 -7.61 8.85
C GLY A 250 9.17 -7.36 10.29
N THR A 251 8.34 -6.35 10.52
CA THR A 251 7.70 -6.08 11.82
C THR A 251 6.61 -7.11 12.11
N VAL A 252 5.78 -7.40 11.12
CA VAL A 252 4.67 -8.35 11.24
C VAL A 252 5.16 -9.77 11.45
N ILE A 253 6.19 -10.21 10.71
CA ILE A 253 6.76 -11.57 10.80
C ILE A 253 7.29 -11.88 12.22
N GLN A 254 7.73 -10.86 12.96
CA GLN A 254 8.16 -11.04 14.34
C GLN A 254 7.02 -11.43 15.28
N VAL A 255 5.79 -11.05 14.96
CA VAL A 255 4.57 -11.30 15.74
C VAL A 255 3.82 -12.53 15.23
N ASP A 256 3.62 -12.61 13.92
CA ASP A 256 3.02 -13.75 13.23
C ASP A 256 3.93 -14.24 12.08
N PRO A 257 4.70 -15.31 12.29
CA PRO A 257 5.56 -15.89 11.26
C PRO A 257 4.82 -16.45 10.04
N THR A 258 3.49 -16.60 10.13
CA THR A 258 2.63 -17.11 9.04
C THR A 258 1.86 -16.00 8.33
N ALA A 259 2.10 -14.74 8.70
CA ALA A 259 1.44 -13.61 8.10
C ALA A 259 1.83 -13.45 6.63
N ASP A 260 0.83 -13.27 5.78
CA ASP A 260 1.01 -13.04 4.35
C ASP A 260 0.40 -11.67 3.97
N VAL A 261 1.28 -10.76 3.55
CA VAL A 261 0.92 -9.40 3.13
C VAL A 261 0.29 -9.39 1.74
N ALA A 262 0.63 -10.36 0.87
CA ALA A 262 0.28 -10.33 -0.54
C ALA A 262 -1.24 -10.43 -0.81
N PRO A 263 -2.03 -11.31 -0.15
CA PRO A 263 -3.49 -11.36 -0.29
C PRO A 263 -4.16 -10.05 0.08
N ARG A 264 -3.66 -9.36 1.11
CA ARG A 264 -4.18 -8.06 1.56
C ARG A 264 -3.87 -6.96 0.54
N ALA A 265 -2.61 -6.88 0.10
CA ALA A 265 -2.21 -5.97 -0.97
C ALA A 265 -3.03 -6.18 -2.24
N LYS A 266 -3.25 -7.44 -2.64
CA LYS A 266 -4.10 -7.81 -3.77
C LYS A 266 -5.52 -7.28 -3.61
N LYS A 267 -6.14 -7.47 -2.45
CA LYS A 267 -7.51 -6.98 -2.17
C LYS A 267 -7.59 -5.46 -2.32
N VAL A 268 -6.66 -4.71 -1.72
CA VAL A 268 -6.65 -3.24 -1.77
C VAL A 268 -6.44 -2.73 -3.20
N VAL A 269 -5.45 -3.26 -3.91
CA VAL A 269 -5.13 -2.84 -5.28
C VAL A 269 -6.27 -3.17 -6.25
N VAL A 270 -6.88 -4.35 -6.15
CA VAL A 270 -8.03 -4.73 -7.00
C VAL A 270 -9.24 -3.83 -6.72
N ARG A 271 -9.55 -3.56 -5.43
CA ARG A 271 -10.64 -2.66 -5.05
C ARG A 271 -10.45 -1.27 -5.64
N GLU A 272 -9.26 -0.69 -5.47
CA GLU A 272 -8.99 0.66 -5.99
C GLU A 272 -9.00 0.68 -7.52
N HIS A 273 -8.55 -0.37 -8.20
CA HIS A 273 -8.62 -0.49 -9.65
C HIS A 273 -10.06 -0.44 -10.16
N LEU A 274 -10.96 -1.18 -9.52
CA LEU A 274 -12.38 -1.16 -9.82
C LEU A 274 -12.99 0.22 -9.56
N ARG A 275 -12.66 0.85 -8.42
CA ARG A 275 -13.11 2.21 -8.08
C ARG A 275 -12.64 3.26 -9.10
N ARG A 276 -11.39 3.18 -9.57
CA ARG A 276 -10.85 4.06 -10.61
C ARG A 276 -11.56 3.86 -11.94
N LYS A 277 -11.79 2.61 -12.35
CA LYS A 277 -12.56 2.29 -13.58
C LYS A 277 -14.02 2.77 -13.51
N GLY A 278 -14.67 2.61 -12.36
CA GLY A 278 -16.04 3.10 -12.14
C GLY A 278 -16.13 4.63 -12.29
N ARG A 279 -15.16 5.38 -11.74
CA ARG A 279 -15.06 6.84 -11.93
C ARG A 279 -14.89 7.25 -13.39
N VAL A 280 -14.08 6.51 -14.16
CA VAL A 280 -13.88 6.76 -15.60
C VAL A 280 -15.13 6.44 -16.42
N LEU A 281 -15.88 5.39 -16.06
CA LEU A 281 -17.09 4.99 -16.76
C LEU A 281 -18.28 5.91 -16.50
N LEU A 282 -18.35 6.49 -15.30
CA LEU A 282 -19.46 7.36 -14.87
C LEU A 282 -19.24 8.84 -15.20
N GLY A 283 -18.02 9.27 -15.57
CA GLY A 283 -17.76 10.66 -15.95
C GLY A 283 -18.06 11.70 -14.85
N VAL A 284 -18.11 11.29 -13.58
CA VAL A 284 -18.51 12.15 -12.46
C VAL A 284 -17.27 12.82 -11.84
N GLY A 285 -17.15 14.12 -12.08
CA GLY A 285 -16.35 15.03 -11.26
C GLY A 285 -16.90 15.09 -9.83
N ARG A 286 -15.99 15.13 -8.85
CA ARG A 286 -16.24 15.07 -7.40
C ARG A 286 -17.45 15.90 -6.92
N SER A 287 -18.40 15.23 -6.29
CA SER A 287 -19.26 15.76 -5.22
C SER A 287 -19.39 14.71 -4.10
N GLN A 288 -19.24 15.13 -2.84
CA GLN A 288 -19.09 14.25 -1.67
C GLN A 288 -20.31 13.37 -1.40
N GLU A 289 -21.53 13.82 -1.70
CA GLU A 289 -22.78 13.06 -1.43
C GLU A 289 -22.98 11.84 -2.33
N THR A 290 -22.40 11.84 -3.53
CA THR A 290 -22.44 10.69 -4.45
C THR A 290 -21.48 9.56 -4.04
N GLY A 291 -20.48 9.82 -3.19
CA GLY A 291 -19.46 8.85 -2.81
C GLY A 291 -19.99 7.70 -1.94
N ASP A 292 -20.82 8.01 -0.95
CA ASP A 292 -21.29 7.00 0.02
C ASP A 292 -22.37 6.07 -0.57
N LEU A 293 -23.19 6.55 -1.52
CA LEU A 293 -24.12 5.71 -2.28
C LEU A 293 -23.38 4.76 -3.25
N LEU A 294 -22.30 5.24 -3.86
CA LEU A 294 -21.45 4.45 -4.76
C LEU A 294 -20.66 3.37 -4.03
N ASP A 295 -20.19 3.64 -2.81
CA ASP A 295 -19.47 2.65 -2.01
C ASP A 295 -20.39 1.48 -1.60
N HIS A 296 -21.66 1.73 -1.26
CA HIS A 296 -22.63 0.68 -0.95
C HIS A 296 -23.02 -0.19 -2.16
N GLU A 297 -23.25 0.41 -3.34
CA GLU A 297 -23.54 -0.36 -4.56
C GLU A 297 -22.31 -1.10 -5.09
N ALA A 298 -21.11 -0.52 -4.94
CA ALA A 298 -19.86 -1.18 -5.31
C ALA A 298 -19.60 -2.41 -4.44
N GLN A 299 -19.82 -2.32 -3.12
CA GLN A 299 -19.67 -3.44 -2.19
C GLN A 299 -20.63 -4.60 -2.52
N ALA A 300 -21.89 -4.30 -2.84
CA ALA A 300 -22.88 -5.32 -3.21
C ALA A 300 -22.61 -5.98 -4.57
N ASN A 301 -21.95 -5.27 -5.50
CA ASN A 301 -21.48 -5.83 -6.77
C ASN A 301 -20.15 -6.60 -6.62
N GLU A 302 -19.30 -6.22 -5.65
CA GLU A 302 -18.01 -6.86 -5.33
C GLU A 302 -18.23 -8.33 -4.93
N ASP A 303 -19.16 -8.61 -4.03
CA ASP A 303 -19.47 -9.98 -3.58
C ASP A 303 -20.02 -10.86 -4.71
N ARG A 304 -20.84 -10.29 -5.60
CA ARG A 304 -21.40 -11.01 -6.74
C ARG A 304 -20.37 -11.32 -7.82
N LEU A 305 -19.45 -10.38 -8.09
CA LEU A 305 -18.40 -10.57 -9.10
C LEU A 305 -17.30 -11.51 -8.60
N LEU A 306 -16.95 -11.47 -7.31
CA LEU A 306 -16.02 -12.41 -6.70
C LEU A 306 -16.60 -13.83 -6.67
N LEU A 307 -17.89 -13.99 -6.39
CA LEU A 307 -18.57 -15.28 -6.45
C LEU A 307 -18.60 -15.84 -7.88
N ALA A 308 -18.96 -15.01 -8.87
CA ALA A 308 -19.00 -15.41 -10.28
C ALA A 308 -17.61 -15.75 -10.84
N ALA A 309 -16.56 -15.05 -10.40
CA ALA A 309 -15.18 -15.34 -10.78
C ALA A 309 -14.69 -16.66 -10.15
N LYS A 310 -15.05 -16.92 -8.89
CA LYS A 310 -14.71 -18.16 -8.17
C LYS A 310 -15.39 -19.38 -8.80
N GLU A 311 -16.69 -19.29 -9.09
CA GLU A 311 -17.46 -20.36 -9.76
C GLU A 311 -16.95 -20.69 -11.18
N ARG A 312 -16.40 -19.70 -11.90
CA ARG A 312 -15.82 -19.92 -13.24
C ARG A 312 -14.41 -20.50 -13.18
N ALA A 313 -13.62 -20.13 -12.17
CA ALA A 313 -12.32 -20.74 -11.91
C ALA A 313 -12.48 -22.23 -11.53
N ASP A 314 -13.48 -22.57 -10.71
CA ASP A 314 -13.79 -23.95 -10.33
C ASP A 314 -14.27 -24.82 -11.53
N ARG A 315 -14.74 -24.18 -12.62
CA ARG A 315 -15.11 -24.84 -13.89
C ARG A 315 -13.98 -24.93 -14.92
N GLY A 316 -12.79 -24.42 -14.62
CA GLY A 316 -11.61 -24.50 -15.50
C GLY A 316 -11.63 -23.58 -16.73
N GLU A 317 -12.50 -22.57 -16.76
CA GLU A 317 -12.64 -21.65 -17.89
C GLU A 317 -11.68 -20.44 -17.78
N THR A 318 -10.38 -20.65 -17.99
CA THR A 318 -9.36 -19.58 -17.82
C THR A 318 -8.92 -18.85 -19.10
N LYS A 319 -9.53 -19.10 -20.27
CA LYS A 319 -9.22 -18.35 -21.50
C LYS A 319 -10.43 -18.09 -22.38
N ALA A 320 -11.01 -16.90 -22.29
CA ALA A 320 -11.67 -16.24 -23.41
C ALA A 320 -11.78 -14.72 -23.16
N ASN A 321 -11.26 -13.94 -24.11
CA ASN A 321 -11.38 -12.50 -24.28
C ASN A 321 -12.52 -11.82 -23.49
N PHE A 322 -12.15 -11.03 -22.48
CA PHE A 322 -13.06 -10.12 -21.79
C PHE A 322 -13.35 -8.91 -22.68
N ASN A 323 -14.29 -9.03 -23.62
CA ASN A 323 -14.83 -7.90 -24.37
C ASN A 323 -16.15 -7.45 -23.73
N ILE A 324 -16.06 -6.54 -22.75
CA ILE A 324 -17.19 -5.97 -21.99
C ILE A 324 -18.27 -5.34 -22.89
N ARG A 325 -17.93 -5.01 -24.15
CA ARG A 325 -18.89 -4.50 -25.14
C ARG A 325 -20.01 -5.49 -25.48
N ASP A 326 -19.75 -6.79 -25.41
CA ASP A 326 -20.73 -7.81 -25.84
C ASP A 326 -21.76 -8.11 -24.74
N GLU A 327 -21.39 -8.03 -23.46
CA GLU A 327 -22.32 -8.19 -22.34
C GLU A 327 -23.23 -6.96 -22.15
N PHE A 328 -22.74 -5.76 -22.49
CA PHE A 328 -23.54 -4.53 -22.47
C PHE A 328 -24.57 -4.49 -23.62
N ARG A 329 -24.24 -5.03 -24.80
CA ARG A 329 -25.20 -5.16 -25.92
C ARG A 329 -26.28 -6.20 -25.65
N ALA A 330 -25.97 -7.26 -24.89
CA ALA A 330 -26.94 -8.29 -24.53
C ALA A 330 -28.01 -7.79 -23.53
N ARG A 331 -27.68 -6.81 -22.68
CA ARG A 331 -28.62 -6.24 -21.68
C ARG A 331 -29.44 -5.05 -22.18
N HIS A 332 -29.05 -4.43 -23.29
CA HIS A 332 -29.79 -3.33 -23.92
C HIS A 332 -29.91 -3.53 -25.43
N PRO A 333 -30.83 -4.41 -25.90
CA PRO A 333 -31.14 -4.49 -27.31
C PRO A 333 -31.67 -3.12 -27.77
N LYS A 334 -31.08 -2.56 -28.82
CA LYS A 334 -31.58 -1.35 -29.46
C LYS A 334 -33.05 -1.59 -29.81
N ARG A 335 -33.95 -0.84 -29.17
CA ARG A 335 -35.33 -0.72 -29.64
C ARG A 335 -35.27 -0.04 -31.01
N GLY A 336 -35.66 -0.79 -32.04
CA GLY A 336 -36.02 -0.24 -33.34
C GLY A 336 -37.33 0.52 -33.27
#